data_AF-A0A923XV68-F1
#
_entry.id   AF-A0A923XV68-F1
#
_cell.length_a   1.000
_cell.length_b   1.000
_cell.length_c   1.000
_cell.angle_alpha   90.00
_cell.angle_beta   90.00
_cell.angle_gamma   90.00
#
_symmetry.space_group_name_H-M   'P 1'
#
loop_
_entity.id
_entity.type
_entity.pdbx_description
1 polymer ?
#
loop_
_entity_poly.entity_id
_entity_poly.type
_entity_poly.pdbx_seq_one_letter_code
_entity_poly.pdbx_strand_id
1 'polypeptide(L)'
;MRWLMMILMMWPMAAWADWPKVLVAQVQRNPGKYLDDMAVMIAGYGADGAMDAIALHNVVALARAQARASALQRLLGADLDGDGAISGAEMRVRAATLAATPRGRLDTYFGKADANGDDRVTAVELQAYANGAAQQAFSEDKAAAIYAVMGFDSDGDGLVTLSEVTAGIVAVSAAPVGKPVPQIGVVTGPLMLRG
;
A
#
# COMPACT_ATOMS: atom_id res chain seq x y z
N MET A 1 52.68 34.89 14.60
CA MET A 1 52.69 33.41 14.71
C MET A 1 51.37 32.86 14.20
N ARG A 2 51.43 32.17 13.04
CA ARG A 2 50.73 30.91 12.71
C ARG A 2 49.21 30.85 13.02
N TRP A 3 48.36 30.99 11.99
CA TRP A 3 47.74 29.87 11.25
C TRP A 3 46.83 28.97 12.11
N LEU A 4 45.51 29.08 11.92
CA LEU A 4 44.77 28.02 11.22
C LEU A 4 43.38 28.54 10.79
N MET A 5 43.17 28.69 9.48
CA MET A 5 41.84 28.68 8.90
C MET A 5 41.28 27.26 9.05
N MET A 6 40.28 27.07 9.91
CA MET A 6 39.35 25.94 9.76
C MET A 6 38.26 26.41 8.80
N ILE A 7 38.49 26.18 7.51
CA ILE A 7 37.40 26.14 6.53
C ILE A 7 36.58 24.91 6.91
N LEU A 8 35.52 25.14 7.71
CA LEU A 8 34.46 24.17 7.91
C LEU A 8 33.79 24.00 6.55
N MET A 9 34.23 22.99 5.81
CA MET A 9 33.60 22.52 4.59
C MET A 9 32.24 21.97 5.00
N MET A 10 31.27 22.88 5.08
CA MET A 10 29.90 22.62 5.44
C MET A 10 29.29 21.85 4.28
N TRP A 11 29.42 20.52 4.32
CA TRP A 11 28.66 19.64 3.44
C TRP A 11 27.19 20.05 3.57
N PRO A 12 26.46 20.27 2.46
CA PRO A 12 25.02 20.47 2.56
C PRO A 12 24.46 19.22 3.24
N MET A 13 23.87 19.38 4.43
CA MET A 13 23.02 18.34 4.98
C MET A 13 21.89 18.15 3.99
N ALA A 14 21.99 17.14 3.13
CA ALA A 14 20.83 16.68 2.39
C ALA A 14 19.73 16.39 3.42
N ALA A 15 18.57 17.02 3.27
CA ALA A 15 17.42 16.67 4.07
C ALA A 15 17.11 15.20 3.80
N TRP A 16 17.18 14.36 4.82
CA TRP A 16 16.93 12.93 4.70
C TRP A 16 15.43 12.69 4.77
N ALA A 17 14.88 11.92 3.83
CA ALA A 17 13.49 11.47 3.88
C ALA A 17 13.40 10.13 4.60
N ASP A 18 12.38 9.99 5.47
CA ASP A 18 12.06 8.73 6.12
C ASP A 18 11.17 7.88 5.20
N TRP A 19 11.80 7.21 4.24
CA TRP A 19 11.10 6.35 3.30
C TRP A 19 10.68 5.03 3.96
N PRO A 20 9.43 4.55 3.72
CA PRO A 20 9.02 3.25 4.21
C PRO A 20 9.96 2.15 3.75
N LYS A 21 10.42 1.32 4.70
CA LYS A 21 11.36 0.22 4.43
C LYS A 21 10.87 -0.71 3.32
N VAL A 22 9.55 -0.94 3.24
CA VAL A 22 8.93 -1.77 2.19
C VAL A 22 9.13 -1.17 0.81
N LEU A 23 8.95 0.15 0.65
CA LEU A 23 9.18 0.84 -0.61
C LEU A 23 10.65 0.77 -1.02
N VAL A 24 11.56 1.12 -0.10
CA VAL A 24 13.01 1.06 -0.37
C VAL A 24 13.41 -0.35 -0.79
N ALA A 25 12.93 -1.38 -0.08
CA ALA A 25 13.21 -2.77 -0.41
C ALA A 25 12.60 -3.20 -1.75
N GLN A 26 11.43 -2.67 -2.15
CA GLN A 26 10.83 -2.95 -3.46
C GLN A 26 11.66 -2.34 -4.59
N VAL A 27 12.00 -1.05 -4.46
CA VAL A 27 12.82 -0.33 -5.44
C VAL A 27 14.19 -1.01 -5.59
N GLN A 28 14.90 -1.26 -4.48
CA GLN A 28 16.22 -1.90 -4.52
C GLN A 28 16.20 -3.34 -5.05
N ARG A 29 15.12 -4.09 -4.80
CA ARG A 29 14.99 -5.47 -5.29
C ARG A 29 14.81 -5.52 -6.81
N ASN A 30 13.97 -4.66 -7.37
CA ASN A 30 13.72 -4.60 -8.80
C ASN A 30 13.21 -3.21 -9.21
N PRO A 31 14.12 -2.28 -9.56
CA PRO A 31 13.76 -0.92 -9.93
C PRO A 31 12.84 -0.85 -11.16
N GLY A 32 13.10 -1.68 -12.17
CA GLY A 32 12.31 -1.72 -13.41
C GLY A 32 10.88 -2.16 -13.16
N LYS A 33 10.69 -3.24 -12.38
CA LYS A 33 9.34 -3.68 -12.00
C LYS A 33 8.61 -2.62 -11.19
N TYR A 34 9.29 -1.94 -10.27
CA TYR A 34 8.67 -0.87 -9.49
C TYR A 34 8.19 0.26 -10.40
N LEU A 35 8.99 0.66 -11.39
CA LEU A 35 8.61 1.66 -12.39
C LEU A 35 7.39 1.21 -13.22
N ASP A 36 7.37 -0.06 -13.67
CA ASP A 36 6.22 -0.62 -14.40
C ASP A 36 4.95 -0.59 -13.54
N ASP A 37 5.06 -0.98 -12.27
CA ASP A 37 3.94 -0.94 -11.32
C ASP A 37 3.43 0.50 -11.10
N MET A 38 4.34 1.49 -11.05
CA MET A 38 3.98 2.91 -10.95
C MET A 38 3.32 3.42 -12.24
N ALA A 39 3.79 3.03 -13.42
CA ALA A 39 3.17 3.40 -14.69
C ALA A 39 1.73 2.89 -14.78
N VAL A 40 1.48 1.64 -14.36
CA VAL A 40 0.13 1.07 -14.28
C VAL A 40 -0.73 1.83 -13.26
N MET A 41 -0.17 2.21 -12.12
CA MET A 41 -0.88 2.96 -11.09
C MET A 41 -1.28 4.36 -11.58
N ILE A 42 -0.35 5.10 -12.18
CA ILE A 42 -0.60 6.43 -12.76
C ILE A 42 -1.67 6.31 -13.85
N ALA A 43 -1.55 5.33 -14.76
CA ALA A 43 -2.53 5.16 -15.83
C ALA A 43 -3.93 4.76 -15.33
N GLY A 44 -4.00 3.98 -14.23
CA GLY A 44 -5.25 3.47 -13.69
C GLY A 44 -5.98 4.41 -12.74
N TYR A 45 -5.25 5.26 -12.01
CA TYR A 45 -5.81 6.09 -10.93
C TYR A 45 -5.44 7.57 -11.02
N GLY A 46 -4.43 7.91 -11.81
CA GLY A 46 -4.00 9.27 -12.04
C GLY A 46 -4.86 10.01 -13.08
N ALA A 47 -4.56 11.29 -13.25
CA ALA A 47 -5.11 12.15 -14.28
C ALA A 47 -3.95 12.84 -15.02
N ASP A 48 -4.08 13.01 -16.34
CA ASP A 48 -3.10 13.71 -17.17
C ASP A 48 -1.65 13.17 -17.07
N GLY A 49 -1.50 11.87 -16.79
CA GLY A 49 -0.19 11.21 -16.68
C GLY A 49 0.52 11.45 -15.35
N ALA A 50 -0.18 11.97 -14.35
CA ALA A 50 0.32 12.14 -12.99
C ALA A 50 -0.69 11.61 -11.96
N MET A 51 -0.24 11.39 -10.73
CA MET A 51 -1.12 11.04 -9.61
C MET A 51 -0.97 12.04 -8.47
N ASP A 52 -2.08 12.36 -7.80
CA ASP A 52 -2.08 13.21 -6.61
C ASP A 52 -2.31 12.37 -5.33
N ALA A 53 -2.30 13.04 -4.18
CA ALA A 53 -2.57 12.39 -2.90
C ALA A 53 -3.98 11.76 -2.81
N ILE A 54 -4.97 12.30 -3.54
CA ILE A 54 -6.33 11.78 -3.58
C ILE A 54 -6.38 10.45 -4.34
N ALA A 55 -5.72 10.38 -5.50
CA ALA A 55 -5.56 9.17 -6.29
C ALA A 55 -4.90 8.05 -5.46
N LEU A 56 -3.84 8.36 -4.72
CA LEU A 56 -3.18 7.42 -3.80
C LEU A 56 -4.13 6.91 -2.70
N HIS A 57 -4.93 7.79 -2.10
CA HIS A 57 -5.96 7.39 -1.13
C HIS A 57 -6.99 6.45 -1.75
N ASN A 58 -7.42 6.73 -2.98
CA ASN A 58 -8.34 5.88 -3.73
C ASN A 58 -7.75 4.51 -4.03
N VAL A 59 -6.45 4.42 -4.36
CA VAL A 59 -5.75 3.13 -4.54
C VAL A 59 -5.85 2.29 -3.27
N VAL A 60 -5.51 2.87 -2.11
CA VAL A 60 -5.55 2.17 -0.81
C VAL A 60 -6.98 1.77 -0.45
N ALA A 61 -7.94 2.68 -0.63
CA ALA A 61 -9.34 2.44 -0.34
C ALA A 61 -9.91 1.29 -1.21
N LEU A 62 -9.63 1.31 -2.52
CA LEU A 62 -10.09 0.29 -3.45
C LEU A 62 -9.43 -1.06 -3.17
N ALA A 63 -8.13 -1.10 -2.91
CA ALA A 63 -7.42 -2.33 -2.54
C ALA A 63 -8.02 -2.98 -1.28
N ARG A 64 -8.32 -2.17 -0.25
CA ARG A 64 -9.00 -2.65 0.96
C ARG A 64 -10.43 -3.11 0.66
N ALA A 65 -11.17 -2.38 -0.16
CA ALA A 65 -12.53 -2.78 -0.56
C ALA A 65 -12.54 -4.11 -1.33
N GLN A 66 -11.63 -4.32 -2.27
CA GLN A 66 -11.47 -5.58 -3.00
C GLN A 66 -11.12 -6.74 -2.06
N ALA A 67 -10.27 -6.50 -1.07
CA ALA A 67 -9.92 -7.51 -0.06
C ALA A 67 -11.14 -7.88 0.81
N ARG A 68 -11.95 -6.90 1.24
CA ARG A 68 -13.23 -7.15 1.94
C ARG A 68 -14.18 -7.98 1.08
N ALA A 69 -14.41 -7.56 -0.16
CA ALA A 69 -15.30 -8.24 -1.09
C ALA A 69 -14.85 -9.70 -1.33
N SER A 70 -13.56 -9.91 -1.55
CA SER A 70 -12.97 -11.24 -1.74
C SER A 70 -13.13 -12.14 -0.52
N ALA A 71 -13.09 -11.57 0.69
CA ALA A 71 -13.31 -12.30 1.93
C ALA A 71 -14.79 -12.69 2.09
N LEU A 72 -15.70 -11.74 1.86
CA LEU A 72 -17.16 -11.95 1.94
C LEU A 72 -17.65 -12.96 0.91
N GLN A 73 -17.19 -12.88 -0.35
CA GLN A 73 -17.61 -13.77 -1.43
C GLN A 73 -17.38 -15.26 -1.09
N ARG A 74 -16.32 -15.57 -0.33
CA ARG A 74 -16.04 -16.96 0.10
C ARG A 74 -17.12 -17.50 1.02
N LEU A 75 -17.70 -16.65 1.86
CA LEU A 75 -18.73 -17.01 2.83
C LEU A 75 -20.13 -16.89 2.25
N LEU A 76 -20.48 -15.76 1.63
CA LEU A 76 -21.83 -15.46 1.13
C LEU A 76 -22.38 -16.44 0.10
N GLY A 77 -21.54 -17.24 -0.58
CA GLY A 77 -22.05 -18.34 -1.39
C GLY A 77 -22.74 -19.47 -0.58
N ALA A 78 -22.76 -19.37 0.76
CA ALA A 78 -23.48 -20.25 1.68
C ALA A 78 -24.76 -19.61 2.24
N ASP A 79 -25.04 -18.35 1.97
CA ASP A 79 -26.32 -17.72 2.29
C ASP A 79 -27.34 -18.22 1.26
N LEU A 80 -28.09 -19.25 1.61
CA LEU A 80 -28.96 -19.97 0.68
C LEU A 80 -30.36 -19.36 0.62
N ASP A 81 -30.80 -18.74 1.71
CA ASP A 81 -32.10 -18.07 1.78
C ASP A 81 -32.02 -16.56 1.50
N GLY A 82 -30.81 -15.98 1.46
CA GLY A 82 -30.57 -14.58 1.13
C GLY A 82 -30.87 -13.62 2.27
N ASP A 83 -30.88 -14.09 3.53
CA ASP A 83 -31.16 -13.26 4.71
C ASP A 83 -29.97 -12.38 5.14
N GLY A 84 -28.80 -12.56 4.52
CA GLY A 84 -27.58 -11.79 4.78
C GLY A 84 -26.81 -12.24 6.02
N ALA A 85 -27.27 -13.29 6.71
CA ALA A 85 -26.50 -14.07 7.66
C ALA A 85 -26.15 -15.43 7.06
N ILE A 86 -25.27 -16.16 7.75
CA ILE A 86 -24.90 -17.51 7.30
C ILE A 86 -25.04 -18.43 8.50
N SER A 87 -26.04 -19.31 8.46
CA SER A 87 -26.23 -20.32 9.48
C SER A 87 -25.34 -21.54 9.23
N GLY A 88 -25.00 -22.26 10.30
CA GLY A 88 -24.31 -23.54 10.20
C GLY A 88 -25.10 -24.57 9.40
N ALA A 89 -26.44 -24.48 9.36
CA ALA A 89 -27.27 -25.34 8.54
C ALA A 89 -26.97 -25.15 7.04
N GLU A 90 -26.95 -23.91 6.57
CA GLU A 90 -26.65 -23.62 5.17
C GLU A 90 -25.19 -23.92 4.82
N MET A 91 -24.28 -23.68 5.75
CA MET A 91 -22.87 -24.10 5.62
C MET A 91 -22.73 -25.60 5.43
N ARG A 92 -23.46 -26.42 6.19
CA ARG A 92 -23.47 -27.88 6.04
C ARG A 92 -24.00 -28.28 4.67
N VAL A 93 -25.07 -27.65 4.18
CA VAL A 93 -25.61 -27.88 2.83
C VAL A 93 -24.56 -27.54 1.77
N ARG A 94 -23.93 -26.37 1.84
CA ARG A 94 -22.88 -25.98 0.89
C ARG A 94 -21.66 -26.91 0.96
N ALA A 95 -21.18 -27.22 2.16
CA ALA A 95 -20.04 -28.08 2.40
C ALA A 95 -20.23 -29.49 1.81
N ALA A 96 -21.46 -30.01 1.82
CA ALA A 96 -21.78 -31.32 1.23
C ALA A 96 -21.57 -31.37 -0.30
N THR A 97 -21.58 -30.21 -0.98
CA THR A 97 -21.35 -30.12 -2.44
C THR A 97 -19.88 -30.01 -2.83
N LEU A 98 -18.99 -29.80 -1.85
CA LEU A 98 -17.57 -29.51 -2.07
C LEU A 98 -16.69 -30.74 -1.84
N ALA A 99 -15.59 -30.82 -2.60
CA ALA A 99 -14.50 -31.75 -2.30
C ALA A 99 -13.85 -31.43 -0.94
N ALA A 100 -13.08 -32.38 -0.38
CA ALA A 100 -12.52 -32.27 0.97
C ALA A 100 -11.69 -30.99 1.21
N THR A 101 -10.81 -30.61 0.27
CA THR A 101 -9.96 -29.42 0.41
C THR A 101 -10.74 -28.10 0.41
N PRO A 102 -11.60 -27.78 -0.60
CA PRO A 102 -12.42 -26.57 -0.54
C PRO A 102 -13.39 -26.55 0.63
N ARG A 103 -13.92 -27.71 1.05
CA ARG A 103 -14.73 -27.84 2.26
C ARG A 103 -13.97 -27.42 3.52
N GLY A 104 -12.78 -27.97 3.77
CA GLY A 104 -11.99 -27.60 4.96
C GLY A 104 -11.61 -26.11 5.00
N ARG A 105 -11.37 -25.48 3.84
CA ARG A 105 -11.17 -24.03 3.76
C ARG A 105 -12.43 -23.25 4.12
N LEU A 106 -13.59 -23.69 3.62
CA LEU A 106 -14.88 -23.08 3.92
C LEU A 106 -15.18 -23.16 5.43
N ASP A 107 -14.97 -24.33 6.05
CA ASP A 107 -15.13 -24.52 7.51
C ASP A 107 -14.19 -23.60 8.30
N THR A 108 -12.94 -23.45 7.84
CA THR A 108 -11.97 -22.52 8.46
C THR A 108 -12.41 -21.06 8.35
N TYR A 109 -13.01 -20.65 7.23
CA TYR A 109 -13.49 -19.28 7.07
C TYR A 109 -14.71 -19.02 7.94
N PHE A 110 -15.63 -19.98 8.02
CA PHE A 110 -16.81 -19.88 8.87
C PHE A 110 -16.43 -19.76 10.34
N GLY A 111 -15.58 -20.65 10.85
CA GLY A 111 -15.13 -20.59 12.24
C GLY A 111 -14.28 -19.35 12.58
N LYS A 112 -13.75 -18.63 11.58
CA LYS A 112 -13.09 -17.33 11.80
C LYS A 112 -14.08 -16.16 11.79
N ALA A 113 -15.21 -16.32 11.13
CA ALA A 113 -16.23 -15.29 11.01
C ALA A 113 -17.25 -15.39 12.16
N ASP A 114 -17.63 -16.60 12.56
CA ASP A 114 -18.46 -16.89 13.74
C ASP A 114 -17.64 -16.59 15.01
N ALA A 115 -17.70 -15.34 15.45
CA ALA A 115 -16.80 -14.83 16.49
C ALA A 115 -17.31 -15.18 17.89
N ASN A 116 -18.63 -15.33 18.04
CA ASN A 116 -19.27 -15.69 19.29
C ASN A 116 -19.51 -17.22 19.44
N GLY A 117 -19.36 -17.99 18.36
CA GLY A 117 -19.48 -19.44 18.34
C GLY A 117 -20.91 -19.94 18.41
N ASP A 118 -21.89 -19.17 17.93
CA ASP A 118 -23.32 -19.49 18.01
C ASP A 118 -23.86 -20.27 16.80
N ASP A 119 -22.98 -20.73 15.89
CA ASP A 119 -23.31 -21.41 14.63
C ASP A 119 -24.09 -20.52 13.66
N ARG A 120 -23.98 -19.18 13.79
CA ARG A 120 -24.56 -18.20 12.86
C ARG A 120 -23.66 -16.98 12.69
N VAL A 121 -23.10 -16.81 11.50
CA VAL A 121 -22.35 -15.60 11.15
C VAL A 121 -23.33 -14.49 10.80
N THR A 122 -23.40 -13.47 11.64
CA THR A 122 -24.23 -12.28 11.44
C THR A 122 -23.59 -11.26 10.48
N ALA A 123 -24.36 -10.27 10.03
CA ALA A 123 -23.83 -9.16 9.22
C ALA A 123 -22.70 -8.38 9.92
N VAL A 124 -22.78 -8.22 11.25
CA VAL A 124 -21.75 -7.55 12.06
C VAL A 124 -20.47 -8.36 12.08
N GLU A 125 -20.58 -9.67 12.23
CA GLU A 125 -19.44 -10.58 12.19
C GLU A 125 -18.81 -10.69 10.81
N LEU A 126 -19.63 -10.75 9.76
CA LEU A 126 -19.15 -10.65 8.37
C LEU A 126 -18.36 -9.36 8.14
N GLN A 127 -18.86 -8.23 8.66
CA GLN A 127 -18.16 -6.95 8.56
C GLN A 127 -16.81 -6.98 9.30
N ALA A 128 -16.78 -7.51 10.53
CA ALA A 128 -15.56 -7.64 11.33
C ALA A 128 -14.53 -8.55 10.64
N TYR A 129 -14.97 -9.72 10.17
CA TYR A 129 -14.16 -10.67 9.41
C TYR A 129 -13.58 -10.03 8.14
N ALA A 130 -14.41 -9.34 7.35
CA ALA A 130 -13.98 -8.69 6.13
C ALA A 130 -12.97 -7.56 6.39
N ASN A 131 -13.18 -6.76 7.43
CA ASN A 131 -12.24 -5.71 7.84
C ASN A 131 -10.90 -6.30 8.28
N GLY A 132 -10.91 -7.36 9.09
CA GLY A 132 -9.69 -8.07 9.49
C GLY A 132 -8.94 -8.65 8.29
N ALA A 133 -9.67 -9.29 7.37
CA ALA A 133 -9.08 -9.82 6.14
C ALA A 133 -8.49 -8.72 5.24
N ALA A 134 -9.14 -7.56 5.15
CA ALA A 134 -8.64 -6.42 4.40
C ALA A 134 -7.36 -5.85 4.99
N GLN A 135 -7.28 -5.74 6.32
CA GLN A 135 -6.07 -5.24 6.99
C GLN A 135 -4.91 -6.24 6.90
N GLN A 136 -5.19 -7.54 6.89
CA GLN A 136 -4.17 -8.57 6.66
C GLN A 136 -3.67 -8.58 5.21
N ALA A 137 -4.58 -8.51 4.24
CA ALA A 137 -4.23 -8.49 2.82
C ALA A 137 -3.51 -7.19 2.43
N PHE A 138 -3.98 -6.06 2.97
CA PHE A 138 -3.48 -4.72 2.71
C PHE A 138 -3.23 -3.97 4.03
N SER A 139 -2.05 -4.23 4.62
CA SER A 139 -1.62 -3.68 5.90
C SER A 139 -1.34 -2.18 5.86
N GLU A 140 -1.20 -1.56 7.03
CA GLU A 140 -0.78 -0.16 7.15
C GLU A 140 0.60 0.08 6.52
N ASP A 141 1.55 -0.86 6.63
CA ASP A 141 2.87 -0.72 6.00
C ASP A 141 2.78 -0.64 4.48
N LYS A 142 1.87 -1.41 3.87
CA LYS A 142 1.62 -1.35 2.43
C LYS A 142 0.96 -0.02 2.06
N ALA A 143 0.01 0.45 2.86
CA ALA A 143 -0.61 1.76 2.65
C ALA A 143 0.42 2.90 2.77
N ALA A 144 1.30 2.85 3.78
CA ALA A 144 2.37 3.82 3.97
C ALA A 144 3.33 3.83 2.77
N ALA A 145 3.67 2.66 2.22
CA ALA A 145 4.48 2.58 1.00
C ALA A 145 3.79 3.23 -0.21
N ILE A 146 2.46 3.11 -0.34
CA ILE A 146 1.71 3.81 -1.39
C ILE A 146 1.72 5.32 -1.16
N TYR A 147 1.45 5.79 0.06
CA TYR A 147 1.45 7.23 0.35
C TYR A 147 2.82 7.88 0.19
N ALA A 148 3.90 7.14 0.46
CA ALA A 148 5.27 7.62 0.27
C ALA A 148 5.63 7.87 -1.20
N VAL A 149 4.78 7.49 -2.16
CA VAL A 149 4.94 7.88 -3.57
C VAL A 149 4.95 9.41 -3.72
N MET A 150 4.24 10.16 -2.86
CA MET A 150 4.33 11.62 -2.82
C MET A 150 5.73 12.14 -2.51
N GLY A 151 6.63 11.33 -1.95
CA GLY A 151 8.03 11.71 -1.77
C GLY A 151 8.83 11.78 -3.07
N PHE A 152 8.26 11.35 -4.20
CA PHE A 152 8.85 11.50 -5.52
C PHE A 152 8.52 12.84 -6.18
N ASP A 153 7.48 13.54 -5.73
CA ASP A 153 7.12 14.90 -6.17
C ASP A 153 8.30 15.84 -5.87
N SER A 154 9.03 16.19 -6.93
CA SER A 154 10.35 16.83 -6.82
C SER A 154 10.32 18.32 -7.13
N ASP A 155 9.26 18.77 -7.79
CA ASP A 155 9.00 20.19 -8.04
C ASP A 155 7.97 20.78 -7.06
N GLY A 156 7.28 19.93 -6.29
CA GLY A 156 6.40 20.30 -5.20
C GLY A 156 5.02 20.76 -5.67
N ASP A 157 4.59 20.35 -6.87
CA ASP A 157 3.29 20.74 -7.43
C ASP A 157 2.11 19.90 -6.91
N GLY A 158 2.39 18.87 -6.09
CA GLY A 158 1.41 17.97 -5.52
C GLY A 158 0.99 16.84 -6.45
N LEU A 159 1.65 16.70 -7.60
CA LEU A 159 1.49 15.64 -8.56
C LEU A 159 2.77 14.82 -8.64
N VAL A 160 2.62 13.52 -8.91
CA VAL A 160 3.75 12.63 -9.14
C VAL A 160 3.64 12.07 -10.54
N THR A 161 4.59 12.46 -11.38
CA THR A 161 4.71 11.98 -12.76
C THR A 161 5.64 10.76 -12.87
N LEU A 162 5.54 10.02 -13.97
CA LEU A 162 6.45 8.90 -14.22
C LEU A 162 7.91 9.35 -14.35
N SER A 163 8.16 10.56 -14.83
CA SER A 163 9.49 11.15 -14.94
C SER A 163 10.13 11.35 -13.58
N GLU A 164 9.37 11.85 -12.61
CA GLU A 164 9.83 12.07 -11.24
C GLU A 164 10.07 10.76 -10.50
N VAL A 165 9.17 9.79 -10.67
CA VAL A 165 9.39 8.42 -10.17
C VAL A 165 10.67 7.84 -10.75
N THR A 166 10.92 8.01 -12.06
CA THR A 166 12.14 7.50 -12.70
C THR A 166 13.40 8.14 -12.12
N ALA A 167 13.41 9.48 -11.96
CA ALA A 167 14.52 10.19 -11.35
C ALA A 167 14.73 9.77 -9.88
N GLY A 168 13.65 9.60 -9.14
CA GLY A 168 13.66 9.23 -7.75
C GLY A 168 14.10 7.80 -7.47
N ILE A 169 13.73 6.85 -8.33
CA ILE A 169 14.18 5.46 -8.26
C ILE A 169 15.71 5.39 -8.29
N VAL A 170 16.37 6.23 -9.10
CA VAL A 170 17.84 6.29 -9.15
C VAL A 170 18.42 6.68 -7.78
N ALA A 171 17.83 7.70 -7.13
CA ALA A 171 18.25 8.14 -5.81
C ALA A 171 18.01 7.08 -4.72
N VAL A 172 16.84 6.43 -4.72
CA VAL A 172 16.49 5.36 -3.76
C VAL A 172 17.35 4.12 -3.96
N SER A 173 17.63 3.75 -5.22
CA SER A 173 18.45 2.58 -5.56
C SER A 173 19.91 2.75 -5.16
N ALA A 174 20.42 3.99 -5.20
CA ALA A 174 21.79 4.32 -4.80
C ALA A 174 21.99 4.40 -3.27
N ALA A 175 20.90 4.48 -2.49
CA ALA A 175 20.98 4.59 -1.04
C ALA A 175 21.47 3.27 -0.39
N PRO A 176 22.42 3.31 0.56
CA PRO A 176 22.85 2.11 1.27
C PRO A 176 21.70 1.47 2.05
N VAL A 177 21.60 0.15 2.02
CA VAL A 177 20.56 -0.60 2.75
C VAL A 177 20.56 -0.20 4.23
N GLY A 178 19.39 0.21 4.73
CA GLY A 178 19.20 0.61 6.13
C GLY A 178 19.66 2.03 6.47
N LYS A 179 20.11 2.83 5.49
CA LYS A 179 20.34 4.27 5.67
C LYS A 179 19.16 5.08 5.14
N PRO A 180 18.92 6.28 5.70
CA PRO A 180 17.92 7.19 5.17
C PRO A 180 18.24 7.53 3.71
N VAL A 181 17.21 7.68 2.87
CA VAL A 181 17.37 8.12 1.48
C VAL A 181 17.28 9.65 1.48
N PRO A 182 18.11 10.37 0.70
CA PRO A 182 17.95 11.82 0.56
C PRO A 182 16.55 12.17 0.02
N GLN A 183 16.00 13.31 0.43
CA GLN A 183 14.83 13.89 -0.22
C GLN A 183 15.13 14.13 -1.69
N ILE A 184 14.19 13.71 -2.55
CA ILE A 184 14.27 13.92 -3.99
C ILE A 184 13.64 15.27 -4.23
N GLY A 185 14.46 16.30 -4.45
CA GLY A 185 14.02 17.63 -4.87
C GLY A 185 13.04 18.33 -3.91
N VAL A 186 13.55 19.12 -2.98
CA VAL A 186 13.02 20.48 -2.82
C VAL A 186 14.22 21.37 -3.09
N VAL A 187 14.28 22.02 -4.24
CA VAL A 187 15.32 23.03 -4.50
C VAL A 187 15.03 24.21 -3.58
N THR A 188 15.49 24.14 -2.33
CA THR A 188 15.67 25.31 -1.46
C THR A 188 17.12 25.79 -1.57
N GLY A 189 17.55 26.06 -2.81
CA GLY A 189 18.78 26.82 -3.07
C GLY A 189 18.44 28.32 -3.15
N PRO A 190 19.21 29.23 -2.55
CA PRO A 190 18.90 30.65 -2.59
C PRO A 190 18.91 31.15 -4.04
N LEU A 191 17.87 31.89 -4.39
CA LEU A 191 17.72 32.60 -5.66
C LEU A 191 18.90 33.57 -5.86
N MET A 192 20.02 33.08 -6.39
CA MET A 192 21.08 33.93 -6.91
C MET A 192 20.60 34.48 -8.24
N LEU A 193 19.87 35.59 -8.18
CA LEU A 193 19.66 36.50 -9.30
C LEU A 193 21.03 36.83 -9.89
N ARG A 194 21.33 36.29 -11.07
CA ARG A 194 22.40 36.82 -11.90
C ARG A 194 21.90 38.13 -12.52
N GLY A 195 22.59 39.21 -12.19
CA GLY A 195 22.44 40.51 -12.84
C GLY A 195 23.05 40.55 -14.24
#